data_AF-A0A8K0XD28-F1
#
_entry.id   AF-A0A8K0XD28-F1
#
_cell.length_a   1.000
_cell.length_b   1.000
_cell.length_c   1.000
_cell.angle_alpha   90.00
_cell.angle_beta   90.00
_cell.angle_gamma   90.00
#
_symmetry.space_group_name_H-M   'P 1'
#
loop_
_entity.id
_entity.type
_entity.pdbx_description
1 polymer ?
#
loop_
_entity_poly.entity_id
_entity_poly.type
_entity_poly.pdbx_seq_one_letter_code
_entity_poly.pdbx_strand_id
1 'polypeptide(L)'
;MPYTSFAVAGAGPTIGGRIVKALLSRGASVVAIARPGSSSPSSPLLEGAKIATVDYTNVEAVTSVLSENKVEVMISALAYGALPAQRPLADAAKEAGVKLFVPSEYGMPTEGGKEGHLAIKSEFADYVKSLGIPVMRVYNGMFIEFIPWLTGVELGKFHLMGQHTVPSSFVALDDVAGFVAHVLTTLPESYLHNATFRLQGDRTSLADIGALYEARNPPVPVAHVTKLPEGFVKQTFLQSKFDQGRLSSGWDNFADKDVPEDADSGNKLWEGHKWKTVKEVLGL
;
A
#
# COMPACT_ATOMS: atom_id res chain seq x y z
N MET A 1 16.87 -9.47 16.41
CA MET A 1 15.57 -10.08 16.73
C MET A 1 14.53 -9.45 15.81
N PRO A 2 13.45 -10.13 15.42
CA PRO A 2 12.36 -9.49 14.69
C PRO A 2 11.60 -8.50 15.58
N TYR A 3 10.85 -7.58 14.97
CA TYR A 3 10.01 -6.63 15.69
C TYR A 3 8.76 -7.30 16.25
N THR A 4 8.28 -6.79 17.39
CA THR A 4 7.15 -7.38 18.13
C THR A 4 6.06 -6.38 18.50
N SER A 5 6.36 -5.07 18.52
CA SER A 5 5.39 -4.01 18.87
C SER A 5 5.25 -2.97 17.75
N PHE A 6 4.02 -2.74 17.32
CA PHE A 6 3.68 -1.95 16.14
C PHE A 6 2.62 -0.90 16.44
N ALA A 7 2.75 0.29 15.85
CA ALA A 7 1.65 1.23 15.70
C ALA A 7 1.22 1.32 14.25
N VAL A 8 -0.10 1.39 14.00
CA VAL A 8 -0.65 1.56 12.65
C VAL A 8 -1.56 2.78 12.61
N ALA A 9 -1.16 3.81 11.86
CA ALA A 9 -2.02 4.92 11.50
C ALA A 9 -2.75 4.62 10.18
N GLY A 10 -4.03 5.00 10.08
CA GLY A 10 -4.82 4.70 8.89
C GLY A 10 -5.33 3.26 8.84
N ALA A 11 -5.66 2.68 9.98
CA ALA A 11 -6.17 1.30 10.13
C ALA A 11 -7.63 1.12 9.63
N GLY A 12 -7.96 1.65 8.45
CA GLY A 12 -9.25 1.52 7.79
C GLY A 12 -9.44 0.18 7.07
N PRO A 13 -10.58 -0.02 6.37
CA PRO A 13 -10.97 -1.29 5.78
C PRO A 13 -10.21 -1.65 4.50
N THR A 14 -9.17 -0.91 4.11
CA THR A 14 -8.30 -1.23 2.97
C THR A 14 -7.03 -1.93 3.47
N ILE A 15 -5.86 -1.33 3.27
CA ILE A 15 -4.57 -1.94 3.60
C ILE A 15 -4.27 -1.90 5.11
N GLY A 16 -4.53 -0.78 5.79
CA GLY A 16 -4.12 -0.59 7.19
C GLY A 16 -4.75 -1.57 8.17
N GLY A 17 -6.07 -1.78 8.11
CA GLY A 17 -6.73 -2.77 8.95
C GLY A 17 -6.28 -4.20 8.66
N ARG A 18 -5.96 -4.52 7.40
CA ARG A 18 -5.42 -5.84 7.04
C ARG A 18 -4.02 -6.06 7.58
N ILE A 19 -3.18 -5.03 7.57
CA ILE A 19 -1.86 -5.07 8.22
C ILE A 19 -2.03 -5.33 9.72
N VAL A 20 -2.95 -4.64 10.40
CA VAL A 20 -3.25 -4.90 11.82
C VAL A 20 -3.64 -6.36 12.04
N LYS A 21 -4.62 -6.87 11.28
CA LYS A 21 -5.06 -8.27 11.36
C LYS A 21 -3.90 -9.26 11.13
N ALA A 22 -3.07 -9.01 10.11
CA ALA A 22 -1.95 -9.87 9.75
C ALA A 22 -0.81 -9.84 10.79
N LEU A 23 -0.58 -8.70 11.46
CA LEU A 23 0.37 -8.62 12.57
C LEU A 23 -0.14 -9.37 13.80
N LEU A 24 -1.41 -9.18 14.15
CA LEU A 24 -2.04 -9.87 15.29
C LEU A 24 -2.06 -11.39 15.12
N SER A 25 -2.31 -11.90 13.92
CA SER A 25 -2.27 -13.35 13.64
C SER A 25 -0.89 -13.97 13.81
N ARG A 26 0.16 -13.14 13.89
CA ARG A 26 1.55 -13.54 14.14
C ARG A 26 1.98 -13.30 15.60
N GLY A 27 1.03 -12.98 16.48
CA GLY A 27 1.27 -12.79 17.91
C GLY A 27 1.91 -11.43 18.25
N ALA A 28 1.92 -10.47 17.32
CA ALA A 28 2.48 -9.15 17.56
C ALA A 28 1.56 -8.27 18.43
N SER A 29 2.14 -7.35 19.18
CA SER A 29 1.42 -6.28 19.88
C SER A 29 1.15 -5.14 18.91
N VAL A 30 -0.12 -4.75 18.76
CA VAL A 30 -0.52 -3.68 17.82
C VAL A 30 -1.35 -2.62 18.51
N VAL A 31 -0.99 -1.35 18.32
CA VAL A 31 -1.84 -0.19 18.61
C VAL A 31 -2.29 0.45 17.30
N ALA A 32 -3.60 0.47 17.05
CA ALA A 32 -4.18 1.20 15.94
C ALA A 32 -4.45 2.64 16.38
N ILE A 33 -3.79 3.61 15.74
CA ILE A 33 -4.03 5.03 15.98
C ILE A 33 -5.17 5.45 15.06
N ALA A 34 -6.26 5.92 15.66
CA ALA A 34 -7.44 6.37 14.97
C ALA A 34 -7.68 7.86 15.28
N ARG A 35 -7.92 8.66 14.24
CA ARG A 35 -8.35 10.04 14.43
C ARG A 35 -9.70 10.11 15.17
N PRO A 36 -9.96 11.17 15.95
CA PRO A 36 -11.28 11.42 16.52
C PRO A 36 -12.38 11.36 15.46
N GLY A 37 -13.51 10.71 15.79
CA GLY A 37 -14.62 10.51 14.86
C GLY A 37 -14.41 9.44 13.77
N SER A 38 -13.27 8.72 13.78
CA SER A 38 -13.09 7.57 12.91
C SER A 38 -14.03 6.42 13.28
N SER A 39 -14.63 5.78 12.27
CA SER A 39 -15.36 4.52 12.45
C SER A 39 -14.47 3.28 12.40
N SER A 40 -13.18 3.42 12.03
CA SER A 40 -12.26 2.28 11.95
C SER A 40 -12.18 1.42 13.22
N PRO A 41 -12.25 1.97 14.46
CA PRO A 41 -12.20 1.17 15.68
C PRO A 41 -13.25 0.07 15.81
N SER A 42 -14.40 0.17 15.12
CA SER A 42 -15.42 -0.88 15.13
C SER A 42 -15.21 -1.98 14.09
N SER A 43 -14.13 -1.89 13.30
CA SER A 43 -13.81 -2.88 12.26
C SER A 43 -13.36 -4.20 12.89
N PRO A 44 -13.88 -5.36 12.45
CA PRO A 44 -13.38 -6.66 12.84
C PRO A 44 -11.90 -6.90 12.49
N LEU A 45 -11.35 -6.12 11.56
CA LEU A 45 -9.92 -6.19 11.22
C LEU A 45 -9.00 -5.75 12.38
N LEU A 46 -9.53 -5.03 13.37
CA LEU A 46 -8.79 -4.52 14.52
C LEU A 46 -9.04 -5.32 15.80
N GLU A 47 -9.80 -6.43 15.72
CA GLU A 47 -10.07 -7.28 16.87
C GLU A 47 -8.75 -7.84 17.43
N GLY A 48 -8.46 -7.51 18.70
CA GLY A 48 -7.20 -7.84 19.37
C GLY A 48 -6.16 -6.72 19.40
N ALA A 49 -6.32 -5.65 18.62
CA ALA A 49 -5.48 -4.46 18.71
C ALA A 49 -5.94 -3.54 19.85
N LYS A 50 -4.99 -2.81 20.43
CA LYS A 50 -5.30 -1.63 21.25
C LYS A 50 -5.72 -0.49 20.34
N ILE A 51 -6.71 0.29 20.75
CA ILE A 51 -7.15 1.48 20.02
C ILE A 51 -6.69 2.73 20.77
N ALA A 52 -6.00 3.62 20.07
CA ALA A 52 -5.66 4.95 20.56
C ALA A 52 -6.39 6.01 19.72
N THR A 53 -7.31 6.76 20.32
CA THR A 53 -8.03 7.83 19.64
C THR A 53 -7.31 9.15 19.82
N VAL A 54 -6.47 9.51 18.84
CA VAL A 54 -5.62 10.71 18.87
C VAL A 54 -5.57 11.36 17.49
N ASP A 55 -5.53 12.69 17.45
CA ASP A 55 -5.28 13.44 16.23
C ASP A 55 -3.82 13.22 15.79
N TYR A 56 -3.59 12.75 14.56
CA TYR A 56 -2.25 12.49 14.03
C TYR A 56 -1.34 13.72 14.04
N THR A 57 -1.90 14.93 14.09
CA THR A 57 -1.14 16.19 14.15
C THR A 57 -0.70 16.57 15.56
N ASN A 58 -1.25 15.92 16.60
CA ASN A 58 -0.84 16.13 17.98
C ASN A 58 0.37 15.24 18.31
N VAL A 59 1.57 15.76 18.05
CA VAL A 59 2.84 15.05 18.23
C VAL A 59 2.98 14.51 19.66
N GLU A 60 2.74 15.32 20.69
CA GLU A 60 2.89 14.91 22.10
C GLU A 60 1.98 13.74 22.47
N ALA A 61 0.71 13.79 22.05
CA ALA A 61 -0.24 12.73 22.33
C ALA A 61 0.12 11.44 21.58
N VAL A 62 0.58 11.54 20.33
CA VAL A 62 1.07 10.37 19.58
C VAL A 62 2.33 9.81 20.23
N THR A 63 3.30 10.64 20.63
CA THR A 63 4.51 10.21 21.34
C THR A 63 4.17 9.44 22.61
N SER A 64 3.20 9.91 23.39
CA SER A 64 2.74 9.25 24.61
C SER A 64 2.18 7.85 24.30
N VAL A 65 1.30 7.73 23.30
CA VAL A 65 0.76 6.45 22.84
C VAL A 65 1.86 5.49 22.41
N LEU A 66 2.82 5.96 21.61
CA LEU A 66 3.93 5.13 21.12
C LEU A 66 4.81 4.64 22.27
N SER A 67 5.12 5.52 23.24
CA SER A 67 6.00 5.23 24.37
C SER A 67 5.35 4.26 25.36
N GLU A 68 4.09 4.50 25.74
CA GLU A 68 3.33 3.64 26.67
C GLU A 68 3.16 2.22 26.13
N ASN A 69 3.06 2.07 24.81
CA ASN A 69 2.93 0.79 24.13
C ASN A 69 4.28 0.20 23.67
N LYS A 70 5.39 0.86 23.99
CA LYS A 70 6.76 0.43 23.64
C LYS A 70 6.87 0.08 22.15
N VAL A 71 6.34 0.96 21.30
CA VAL A 71 6.25 0.72 19.85
C VAL A 71 7.65 0.70 19.26
N GLU A 72 7.96 -0.35 18.50
CA GLU A 72 9.23 -0.51 17.81
C GLU A 72 9.14 -0.05 16.35
N VAL A 73 7.97 -0.21 15.73
CA VAL A 73 7.74 0.12 14.32
C VAL A 73 6.47 0.96 14.16
N MET A 74 6.61 2.10 13.47
CA MET A 74 5.47 2.94 13.09
C MET A 74 5.09 2.68 11.63
N ILE A 75 3.85 2.25 11.39
CA ILE A 75 3.31 1.95 10.06
C ILE A 75 2.27 3.00 9.69
N SER A 76 2.50 3.69 8.58
CA SER A 76 1.54 4.61 7.99
C SER A 76 0.82 3.95 6.83
N ALA A 77 -0.51 3.80 6.96
CA ALA A 77 -1.42 3.33 5.91
C ALA A 77 -2.42 4.44 5.52
N LEU A 78 -1.97 5.69 5.54
CA LEU A 78 -2.81 6.86 5.27
C LEU A 78 -3.17 7.00 3.79
N ALA A 79 -4.44 7.23 3.50
CA ALA A 79 -4.88 7.55 2.15
C ALA A 79 -4.30 8.90 1.67
N TYR A 80 -4.33 9.13 0.35
CA TYR A 80 -3.75 10.30 -0.31
C TYR A 80 -4.06 11.63 0.38
N GLY A 81 -5.32 11.90 0.73
CA GLY A 81 -5.73 13.16 1.37
C GLY A 81 -5.20 13.36 2.79
N ALA A 82 -4.62 12.33 3.40
CA ALA A 82 -4.07 12.36 4.75
C ALA A 82 -2.53 12.25 4.78
N LEU A 83 -1.85 12.18 3.62
CA LEU A 83 -0.38 12.12 3.56
C LEU A 83 0.34 13.25 4.32
N PRO A 84 -0.17 14.49 4.40
CA PRO A 84 0.47 15.53 5.21
C PRO A 84 0.64 15.16 6.69
N ALA A 85 -0.25 14.31 7.23
CA ALA A 85 -0.17 13.87 8.62
C ALA A 85 0.97 12.88 8.89
N GLN A 86 1.68 12.39 7.87
CA GLN A 86 2.83 11.50 8.09
C GLN A 86 4.02 12.21 8.76
N ARG A 87 4.20 13.51 8.51
CA ARG A 87 5.29 14.30 9.13
C ARG A 87 5.16 14.35 10.66
N PRO A 88 4.04 14.81 11.25
CA PRO A 88 3.90 14.80 12.70
C PRO A 88 3.94 13.38 13.31
N LEU A 89 3.50 12.34 12.57
CA LEU A 89 3.68 10.95 13.01
C LEU A 89 5.15 10.52 13.04
N ALA A 90 5.98 10.98 12.10
CA ALA A 90 7.42 10.73 12.10
C ALA A 90 8.13 11.48 13.24
N ASP A 91 7.71 12.71 13.52
CA ASP A 91 8.22 13.49 14.66
C ASP A 91 7.92 12.78 15.98
N ALA A 92 6.68 12.32 16.15
CA ALA A 92 6.31 11.54 17.33
C ALA A 92 7.07 10.20 17.43
N ALA A 93 7.28 9.54 16.29
CA ALA A 93 8.08 8.32 16.23
C ALA A 93 9.54 8.56 16.67
N LYS A 94 10.12 9.72 16.31
CA LYS A 94 11.45 10.12 16.74
C LYS A 94 11.52 10.32 18.24
N GLU A 95 10.60 11.10 18.81
CA GLU A 95 10.56 11.37 20.24
C GLU A 95 10.30 10.10 21.07
N ALA A 96 9.50 9.17 20.56
CA ALA A 96 9.21 7.89 21.22
C ALA A 96 10.32 6.82 21.06
N GLY A 97 11.37 7.10 20.26
CA GLY A 97 12.46 6.14 20.03
C GLY A 97 12.07 4.94 19.16
N VAL A 98 11.14 5.11 18.22
CA VAL A 98 10.77 4.09 17.23
C VAL A 98 11.99 3.71 16.38
N LYS A 99 12.15 2.41 16.11
CA LYS A 99 13.32 1.82 15.45
C LYS A 99 13.19 1.72 13.93
N LEU A 100 11.97 1.72 13.40
CA LEU A 100 11.68 1.62 11.96
C LEU A 100 10.38 2.36 11.62
N PHE A 101 10.36 3.05 10.48
CA PHE A 101 9.13 3.64 9.93
C PHE A 101 8.77 2.98 8.59
N VAL A 102 7.50 2.59 8.44
CA VAL A 102 6.94 2.07 7.18
C VAL A 102 6.01 3.14 6.60
N PRO A 103 6.47 3.99 5.65
CA PRO A 103 5.66 5.05 5.06
C PRO A 103 4.50 4.51 4.22
N SER A 104 3.52 5.36 3.96
CA SER A 104 2.37 5.03 3.11
C SER A 104 2.74 5.02 1.63
N GLU A 105 3.39 3.93 1.20
CA GLU A 105 3.89 3.71 -0.16
C GLU A 105 2.90 2.95 -1.04
N TYR A 106 2.63 1.68 -0.72
CA TYR A 106 1.57 0.79 -1.23
C TYR A 106 1.04 1.11 -2.64
N GLY A 107 1.94 1.15 -3.63
CA GLY A 107 1.60 1.53 -4.99
C GLY A 107 2.81 1.52 -5.93
N MET A 108 2.93 2.57 -6.75
CA MET A 108 4.04 2.80 -7.67
C MET A 108 5.36 3.08 -6.92
N PRO A 109 6.51 2.66 -7.48
CA PRO A 109 7.83 3.05 -6.98
C PRO A 109 8.01 4.56 -6.93
N THR A 110 8.58 5.07 -5.84
CA THR A 110 8.72 6.52 -5.61
C THR A 110 10.15 7.01 -5.55
N GLU A 111 11.15 6.15 -5.30
CA GLU A 111 12.55 6.57 -5.40
C GLU A 111 12.82 7.14 -6.79
N GLY A 112 13.53 8.27 -6.84
CA GLY A 112 13.81 8.98 -8.09
C GLY A 112 12.61 9.76 -8.66
N GLY A 113 11.42 9.67 -8.05
CA GLY A 113 10.25 10.45 -8.44
C GLY A 113 10.45 11.94 -8.17
N LYS A 114 10.24 12.78 -9.19
CA LYS A 114 10.53 14.23 -9.14
C LYS A 114 9.30 15.13 -9.09
N GLU A 115 8.11 14.57 -9.28
CA GLU A 115 6.89 15.36 -9.41
C GLU A 115 5.70 14.75 -8.67
N GLY A 116 4.78 15.62 -8.27
CA GLY A 116 3.50 15.26 -7.66
C GLY A 116 3.65 14.32 -6.46
N HIS A 117 2.77 13.34 -6.40
CA HIS A 117 2.71 12.39 -5.29
C HIS A 117 3.94 11.48 -5.16
N LEU A 118 4.69 11.22 -6.23
CA LEU A 118 5.93 10.43 -6.13
C LEU A 118 7.02 11.23 -5.41
N ALA A 119 7.18 12.52 -5.74
CA ALA A 119 8.10 13.41 -5.03
C ALA A 119 7.73 13.55 -3.56
N ILE A 120 6.46 13.85 -3.25
CA ILE A 120 5.97 14.00 -1.87
C ILE A 120 6.30 12.76 -1.03
N LYS A 121 6.11 11.56 -1.58
CA LYS A 121 6.43 10.31 -0.88
C LYS A 121 7.94 10.08 -0.74
N SER A 122 8.73 10.33 -1.79
CA SER A 122 10.20 10.25 -1.74
C SER A 122 10.79 11.19 -0.71
N GLU A 123 10.40 12.46 -0.73
CA GLU A 123 10.84 13.47 0.24
C GLU A 123 10.44 13.11 1.67
N PHE A 124 9.28 12.47 1.86
CA PHE A 124 8.89 11.99 3.18
C PHE A 124 9.81 10.87 3.69
N ALA A 125 10.19 9.92 2.84
CA ALA A 125 11.14 8.88 3.24
C ALA A 125 12.51 9.48 3.61
N ASP A 126 12.99 10.46 2.85
CA ASP A 126 14.24 11.16 3.16
C ASP A 126 14.14 12.00 4.44
N TYR A 127 12.98 12.61 4.69
CA TYR A 127 12.70 13.30 5.94
C TYR A 127 12.82 12.37 7.15
N VAL A 128 12.19 11.19 7.11
CA VAL A 128 12.25 10.23 8.22
C VAL A 128 13.69 9.75 8.46
N LYS A 129 14.45 9.50 7.39
CA LYS A 129 15.89 9.17 7.50
C LYS A 129 16.69 10.31 8.14
N SER A 130 16.35 11.58 7.84
CA SER A 130 17.02 12.75 8.44
C SER A 130 16.79 12.87 9.95
N LEU A 131 15.69 12.29 10.46
CA LEU A 131 15.43 12.15 11.90
C LEU A 131 16.27 11.03 12.54
N GLY A 132 17.00 10.24 11.75
CA GLY A 132 17.76 9.08 12.19
C GLY A 132 16.91 7.82 12.37
N ILE A 133 15.72 7.76 11.78
CA ILE A 133 14.88 6.55 11.76
C ILE A 133 15.03 5.90 10.38
N PRO A 134 15.42 4.62 10.28
CA PRO A 134 15.44 3.92 9.01
C PRO A 134 14.02 3.70 8.49
N VAL A 135 13.89 3.57 7.17
CA VAL A 135 12.58 3.36 6.51
C VAL A 135 12.51 2.00 5.82
N MET A 136 11.33 1.40 5.75
CA MET A 136 11.06 0.24 4.91
C MET A 136 9.93 0.57 3.93
N ARG A 137 10.19 0.51 2.62
CA ARG A 137 9.21 0.84 1.58
C ARG A 137 8.65 -0.42 0.93
N VAL A 138 7.38 -0.36 0.51
CA VAL A 138 6.70 -1.46 -0.17
C VAL A 138 5.97 -0.93 -1.39
N TYR A 139 6.29 -1.49 -2.56
CA TYR A 139 5.65 -1.21 -3.84
C TYR A 139 4.92 -2.43 -4.36
N ASN A 140 3.72 -2.24 -4.87
CA ASN A 140 2.86 -3.35 -5.29
C ASN A 140 2.05 -3.04 -6.56
N GLY A 141 2.35 -1.92 -7.24
CA GLY A 141 1.56 -1.48 -8.39
C GLY A 141 0.11 -1.17 -7.99
N MET A 142 -0.84 -1.95 -8.49
CA MET A 142 -2.26 -1.77 -8.24
C MET A 142 -2.83 -2.86 -7.32
N PHE A 143 -3.65 -2.46 -6.34
CA PHE A 143 -4.46 -3.42 -5.58
C PHE A 143 -5.53 -4.03 -6.48
N ILE A 144 -5.59 -5.36 -6.54
CA ILE A 144 -6.53 -6.08 -7.41
C ILE A 144 -7.98 -5.69 -7.10
N GLU A 145 -8.32 -5.55 -5.82
CA GLU A 145 -9.66 -5.20 -5.34
C GLU A 145 -10.12 -3.80 -5.78
N PHE A 146 -9.21 -2.94 -6.26
CA PHE A 146 -9.56 -1.62 -6.77
C PHE A 146 -9.81 -1.59 -8.29
N ILE A 147 -9.62 -2.70 -9.01
CA ILE A 147 -9.89 -2.78 -10.46
C ILE A 147 -11.35 -2.44 -10.80
N PRO A 148 -12.38 -2.95 -10.09
CA PRO A 148 -13.77 -2.57 -10.37
C PRO A 148 -13.98 -1.05 -10.32
N TRP A 149 -13.51 -0.41 -9.24
CA TRP A 149 -13.59 1.05 -9.06
C TRP A 149 -12.78 1.83 -10.11
N LEU A 150 -11.61 1.32 -10.50
CA LEU A 150 -10.74 1.93 -11.51
C LEU A 150 -11.42 1.99 -12.88
N THR A 151 -12.26 1.01 -13.19
CA THR A 151 -12.85 0.80 -14.52
C THR A 151 -14.37 1.05 -14.55
N GLY A 152 -14.98 1.29 -13.40
CA GLY A 152 -16.41 1.57 -13.27
C GLY A 152 -17.29 0.36 -13.57
N VAL A 153 -16.83 -0.85 -13.23
CA VAL A 153 -17.59 -2.11 -13.46
C VAL A 153 -18.99 -2.05 -12.83
N GLU A 154 -19.13 -1.35 -11.70
CA GLU A 154 -20.41 -1.10 -11.03
C GLU A 154 -21.41 -0.30 -11.88
N LEU A 155 -20.93 0.41 -12.90
CA LEU A 155 -21.76 1.11 -13.90
C LEU A 155 -22.21 0.18 -15.05
N GLY A 156 -21.91 -1.12 -14.95
CA GLY A 156 -22.28 -2.15 -15.92
C GLY A 156 -21.31 -2.31 -17.09
N LYS A 157 -20.18 -1.59 -17.10
CA LYS A 157 -19.16 -1.65 -18.17
C LYS A 157 -17.76 -1.56 -17.60
N PHE A 158 -16.79 -2.18 -18.26
CA PHE A 158 -15.37 -2.03 -17.96
C PHE A 158 -14.78 -0.93 -18.86
N HIS A 159 -14.66 0.29 -18.34
CA HIS A 159 -14.24 1.46 -19.13
C HIS A 159 -12.71 1.53 -19.26
N LEU A 160 -12.23 1.62 -20.50
CA LEU A 160 -10.81 1.77 -20.84
C LEU A 160 -10.57 3.05 -21.63
N MET A 161 -9.70 3.92 -21.09
CA MET A 161 -9.29 5.15 -21.72
C MET A 161 -7.93 4.97 -22.42
N GLY A 162 -7.96 4.36 -23.60
CA GLY A 162 -6.77 3.96 -24.33
C GLY A 162 -6.80 2.48 -24.67
N GLN A 163 -5.64 1.93 -25.04
CA GLN A 163 -5.49 0.51 -25.34
C GLN A 163 -5.15 -0.31 -24.09
N HIS A 164 -4.36 0.25 -23.16
CA HIS A 164 -3.93 -0.41 -21.92
C HIS A 164 -3.40 -1.85 -22.08
N THR A 165 -2.58 -2.07 -23.10
CA THR A 165 -1.89 -3.35 -23.38
C THR A 165 -0.54 -3.47 -22.68
N VAL A 166 -0.07 -2.42 -22.00
CA VAL A 166 1.21 -2.43 -21.28
C VAL A 166 1.06 -3.24 -19.98
N PRO A 167 1.89 -4.29 -19.76
CA PRO A 167 1.84 -5.06 -18.53
C PRO A 167 2.15 -4.22 -17.29
N SER A 168 1.52 -4.53 -16.16
CA SER A 168 1.68 -3.86 -14.87
C SER A 168 1.58 -4.86 -13.72
N SER A 169 1.97 -4.43 -12.53
CA SER A 169 1.91 -5.27 -11.33
C SER A 169 0.57 -5.13 -10.62
N PHE A 170 -0.02 -6.28 -10.29
CA PHE A 170 -1.22 -6.36 -9.49
C PHE A 170 -0.98 -7.25 -8.28
N VAL A 171 -1.46 -6.84 -7.10
CA VAL A 171 -1.31 -7.62 -5.87
C VAL A 171 -2.58 -7.52 -5.04
N ALA A 172 -3.00 -8.62 -4.40
CA ALA A 172 -4.16 -8.61 -3.51
C ALA A 172 -3.85 -7.81 -2.23
N LEU A 173 -4.85 -7.14 -1.66
CA LEU A 173 -4.70 -6.40 -0.40
C LEU A 173 -4.18 -7.30 0.72
N ASP A 174 -4.70 -8.52 0.82
CA ASP A 174 -4.30 -9.49 1.85
C ASP A 174 -2.86 -9.98 1.66
N ASP A 175 -2.38 -10.09 0.42
CA ASP A 175 -1.01 -10.52 0.14
C ASP A 175 -0.01 -9.44 0.53
N VAL A 176 -0.29 -8.16 0.21
CA VAL A 176 0.56 -7.04 0.66
C VAL A 176 0.57 -6.94 2.19
N ALA A 177 -0.61 -7.02 2.83
CA ALA A 177 -0.70 -6.95 4.29
C ALA A 177 0.03 -8.12 4.98
N GLY A 178 -0.17 -9.33 4.46
CA GLY A 178 0.50 -10.53 4.94
C GLY A 178 2.01 -10.46 4.77
N PHE A 179 2.49 -9.93 3.63
CA PHE A 179 3.91 -9.77 3.37
C PHE A 179 4.55 -8.78 4.35
N VAL A 180 3.92 -7.60 4.54
CA VAL A 180 4.39 -6.59 5.50
C VAL A 180 4.49 -7.20 6.90
N ALA A 181 3.46 -7.91 7.36
CA ALA A 181 3.48 -8.57 8.65
C ALA A 181 4.55 -9.67 8.73
N HIS A 182 4.72 -10.46 7.67
CA HIS A 182 5.73 -11.51 7.59
C HIS A 182 7.14 -10.97 7.71
N VAL A 183 7.53 -9.98 6.88
CA VAL A 183 8.92 -9.47 6.91
C VAL A 183 9.24 -8.77 8.22
N LEU A 184 8.30 -7.99 8.77
CA LEU A 184 8.49 -7.26 10.02
C LEU A 184 8.67 -8.19 11.24
N THR A 185 8.08 -9.38 11.21
CA THR A 185 8.08 -10.32 12.35
C THR A 185 8.99 -11.53 12.15
N THR A 186 9.70 -11.65 11.02
CA THR A 186 10.61 -12.78 10.76
C THR A 186 12.01 -12.37 10.36
N LEU A 187 12.17 -11.25 9.65
CA LEU A 187 13.50 -10.83 9.20
C LEU A 187 14.25 -10.10 10.32
N PRO A 188 15.59 -10.16 10.33
CA PRO A 188 16.39 -9.34 11.24
C PRO A 188 16.17 -7.83 10.99
N GLU A 189 16.16 -7.03 12.05
CA GLU A 189 15.97 -5.56 11.96
C GLU A 189 16.87 -4.90 10.90
N SER A 190 18.15 -5.27 10.87
CA SER A 190 19.14 -4.71 9.93
C SER A 190 18.80 -4.98 8.46
N TYR A 191 18.04 -6.04 8.17
CA TYR A 191 17.60 -6.34 6.81
C TYR A 191 16.45 -5.44 6.36
N LEU A 192 15.72 -4.85 7.31
CA LEU A 192 14.57 -3.97 7.05
C LEU A 192 15.00 -2.50 6.94
N HIS A 193 16.17 -2.15 7.48
CA HIS A 193 16.63 -0.77 7.54
C HIS A 193 16.99 -0.23 6.15
N ASN A 194 16.22 0.76 5.69
CA ASN A 194 16.33 1.36 4.35
C ASN A 194 16.08 0.36 3.20
N ALA A 195 15.34 -0.71 3.49
CA ALA A 195 14.96 -1.69 2.49
C ALA A 195 13.75 -1.24 1.67
N THR A 196 13.73 -1.68 0.41
CA THR A 196 12.61 -1.51 -0.50
C THR A 196 12.20 -2.89 -1.00
N PHE A 197 10.92 -3.22 -0.82
CA PHE A 197 10.33 -4.47 -1.30
C PHE A 197 9.35 -4.20 -2.43
N ARG A 198 9.54 -4.89 -3.56
CA ARG A 198 8.64 -4.83 -4.72
C ARG A 198 7.88 -6.13 -4.82
N LEU A 199 6.56 -6.01 -4.90
CA LEU A 199 5.62 -7.12 -4.89
C LEU A 199 4.86 -7.19 -6.21
N GLN A 200 4.68 -8.40 -6.72
CA GLN A 200 3.89 -8.66 -7.93
C GLN A 200 3.20 -10.01 -7.77
N GLY A 201 1.88 -10.01 -7.60
CA GLY A 201 1.09 -11.24 -7.49
C GLY A 201 0.60 -11.71 -8.85
N ASP A 202 0.36 -10.75 -9.75
CA ASP A 202 0.06 -11.00 -11.15
C ASP A 202 0.72 -9.92 -12.03
N ARG A 203 1.07 -10.31 -13.25
CA ARG A 203 1.61 -9.42 -14.27
C ARG A 203 0.79 -9.55 -15.54
N THR A 204 -0.06 -8.56 -15.76
CA THR A 204 -1.01 -8.54 -16.88
C THR A 204 -1.32 -7.10 -17.28
N SER A 205 -2.22 -6.87 -18.24
CA SER A 205 -2.62 -5.55 -18.71
C SER A 205 -4.10 -5.28 -18.38
N LEU A 206 -4.54 -4.01 -18.35
CA LEU A 206 -5.98 -3.74 -18.14
C LEU A 206 -6.82 -4.25 -19.32
N ALA A 207 -6.25 -4.33 -20.53
CA ALA A 207 -6.91 -4.93 -21.68
C ALA A 207 -7.21 -6.42 -21.44
N ASP A 208 -6.21 -7.18 -20.97
CA ASP A 208 -6.38 -8.61 -20.68
C ASP A 208 -7.38 -8.84 -19.54
N ILE A 209 -7.35 -7.98 -18.51
CA ILE A 209 -8.33 -8.02 -17.44
C ILE A 209 -9.74 -7.70 -17.97
N GLY A 210 -9.88 -6.72 -18.86
CA GLY A 210 -11.14 -6.42 -19.54
C GLY A 210 -11.69 -7.63 -20.30
N ALA A 211 -10.83 -8.37 -21.00
CA ALA A 211 -11.21 -9.60 -21.69
C ALA A 211 -11.72 -10.69 -20.71
N LEU A 212 -11.16 -10.79 -19.50
CA LEU A 212 -11.69 -11.67 -18.45
C LEU A 212 -13.11 -11.25 -18.00
N TYR A 213 -13.37 -9.94 -17.90
CA TYR A 213 -14.69 -9.43 -17.57
C TYR A 213 -15.73 -9.68 -18.69
N GLU A 214 -15.33 -9.61 -19.95
CA GLU A 214 -16.18 -9.96 -21.09
C GLU A 214 -16.50 -11.45 -21.15
N ALA A 215 -15.55 -12.30 -20.77
CA ALA A 215 -15.70 -13.75 -20.79
C ALA A 215 -16.50 -14.32 -19.61
N ARG A 216 -16.71 -13.55 -18.53
CA ARG A 216 -17.42 -14.02 -17.33
C ARG A 216 -18.93 -14.17 -17.58
N ASN A 217 -19.64 -14.83 -16.66
CA ASN A 217 -21.10 -14.98 -16.72
C ASN A 217 -21.78 -14.39 -15.46
N PRO A 218 -22.62 -13.34 -15.57
CA PRO A 218 -22.94 -12.58 -16.79
C PRO A 218 -21.78 -11.67 -17.24
N PRO A 219 -21.63 -11.44 -18.55
CA PRO A 219 -20.52 -10.66 -19.09
C PRO A 219 -20.63 -9.19 -18.69
N VAL A 220 -19.47 -8.54 -18.51
CA VAL A 220 -19.37 -7.08 -18.43
C VAL A 220 -18.63 -6.59 -19.67
N PRO A 221 -19.32 -5.91 -20.61
CA PRO A 221 -18.69 -5.42 -21.83
C PRO A 221 -17.56 -4.43 -21.55
N VAL A 222 -16.48 -4.52 -22.33
CA VAL A 222 -15.44 -3.49 -22.34
C VAL A 222 -15.93 -2.31 -23.17
N ALA A 223 -15.74 -1.12 -22.62
CA ALA A 223 -16.05 0.14 -23.29
C ALA A 223 -14.79 0.96 -23.47
N HIS A 224 -14.28 1.00 -24.71
CA HIS A 224 -13.21 1.92 -25.06
C HIS A 224 -13.78 3.34 -25.18
N VAL A 225 -13.21 4.26 -24.41
CA VAL A 225 -13.68 5.65 -24.32
C VAL A 225 -12.53 6.62 -24.52
N THR A 226 -12.83 7.79 -25.08
CA THR A 226 -11.86 8.90 -25.15
C THR A 226 -11.76 9.67 -23.83
N LYS A 227 -12.77 9.51 -22.96
CA LYS A 227 -12.85 10.10 -21.62
C LYS A 227 -13.64 9.16 -20.70
N LEU A 228 -13.14 8.94 -19.48
CA LEU A 228 -13.86 8.19 -18.46
C LEU A 228 -15.13 8.93 -17.99
N PRO A 229 -16.09 8.22 -17.36
CA PRO A 229 -17.31 8.81 -16.81
C PRO A 229 -17.07 10.07 -15.94
N GLU A 230 -18.08 10.92 -15.82
CA GLU A 230 -17.99 12.12 -14.98
C GLU A 230 -17.63 11.74 -13.52
N GLY A 231 -16.74 12.52 -12.90
CA GLY A 231 -16.23 12.24 -11.55
C GLY A 231 -15.02 11.28 -11.48
N PHE A 232 -14.62 10.64 -12.58
CA PHE A 232 -13.51 9.67 -12.62
C PHE A 232 -12.12 10.33 -12.64
N VAL A 233 -11.88 11.34 -11.79
CA VAL A 233 -10.63 12.12 -11.80
C VAL A 233 -9.43 11.25 -11.43
N LYS A 234 -9.55 10.42 -10.37
CA LYS A 234 -8.46 9.56 -9.90
C LYS A 234 -8.24 8.35 -10.83
N GLN A 235 -9.32 7.82 -11.38
CA GLN A 235 -9.28 6.72 -12.33
C GLN A 235 -8.62 7.14 -13.63
N THR A 236 -8.94 8.35 -14.13
CA THR A 236 -8.29 8.93 -15.31
C THR A 236 -6.79 9.07 -15.08
N PHE A 237 -6.40 9.60 -13.91
CA PHE A 237 -5.01 9.69 -13.52
C PHE A 237 -4.33 8.31 -13.51
N LEU A 238 -4.91 7.30 -12.85
CA LEU A 238 -4.32 5.96 -12.77
C LEU A 238 -4.25 5.25 -14.12
N GLN A 239 -5.31 5.26 -14.93
CA GLN A 239 -5.31 4.67 -16.27
C GLN A 239 -4.22 5.30 -17.16
N SER A 240 -3.98 6.62 -17.07
CA SER A 240 -2.87 7.25 -17.80
C SER A 240 -1.48 6.74 -17.38
N LYS A 241 -1.34 6.26 -16.13
CA LYS A 241 -0.08 5.70 -15.63
C LYS A 241 0.12 4.25 -16.05
N PHE A 242 -0.95 3.48 -16.29
CA PHE A 242 -0.85 2.15 -16.89
C PHE A 242 -0.25 2.22 -18.29
N ASP A 243 -0.72 3.14 -19.15
CA ASP A 243 -0.18 3.30 -20.51
C ASP A 243 1.29 3.74 -20.53
N GLN A 244 1.74 4.41 -19.46
CA GLN A 244 3.14 4.81 -19.28
C GLN A 244 4.01 3.69 -18.70
N GLY A 245 3.46 2.52 -18.36
CA GLY A 245 4.16 1.42 -17.67
C GLY A 245 4.45 1.67 -16.19
N ARG A 246 4.04 2.83 -15.66
CA ARG A 246 4.40 3.29 -14.30
C ARG A 246 3.71 2.53 -13.17
N LEU A 247 2.71 1.70 -13.47
CA LEU A 247 2.04 0.83 -12.49
C LEU A 247 2.76 -0.51 -12.27
N SER A 248 3.86 -0.77 -12.98
CA SER A 248 4.77 -1.84 -12.60
C SER A 248 5.46 -1.53 -11.27
N SER A 249 5.49 -2.48 -10.35
CA SER A 249 6.32 -2.41 -9.15
C SER A 249 7.82 -2.42 -9.48
N GLY A 250 8.19 -2.88 -10.68
CA GLY A 250 9.56 -2.85 -11.22
C GLY A 250 9.93 -1.53 -11.90
N TRP A 251 9.05 -0.52 -11.93
CA TRP A 251 9.37 0.77 -12.53
C TRP A 251 10.55 1.46 -11.83
N ASP A 252 11.53 1.89 -12.62
CA ASP A 252 12.68 2.68 -12.17
C ASP A 252 12.54 4.13 -12.65
N ASN A 253 12.35 5.07 -11.72
CA ASN A 253 12.23 6.49 -12.06
C ASN A 253 13.56 7.14 -12.45
N PHE A 254 14.72 6.56 -12.13
CA PHE A 254 16.01 7.08 -12.57
C PHE A 254 16.27 6.73 -14.03
N ALA A 255 15.92 5.50 -14.42
CA ALA A 255 16.06 5.02 -15.80
C ALA A 255 14.84 5.34 -16.69
N ASP A 256 13.75 5.82 -16.08
CA ASP A 256 12.45 6.10 -16.72
C ASP A 256 11.93 4.92 -17.57
N LYS A 257 12.02 3.72 -17.01
CA LYS A 257 11.60 2.47 -17.66
C LYS A 257 11.14 1.44 -16.65
N ASP A 258 10.38 0.46 -17.14
CA ASP A 258 10.06 -0.75 -16.39
C ASP A 258 11.24 -1.73 -16.40
N VAL A 259 11.51 -2.35 -15.25
CA VAL A 259 12.49 -3.42 -15.05
C VAL A 259 11.74 -4.62 -14.45
N PRO A 260 11.14 -5.48 -15.30
CA PRO A 260 10.26 -6.57 -14.84
C PRO A 260 10.94 -7.54 -13.87
N GLU A 261 12.25 -7.73 -13.99
CA GLU A 261 13.06 -8.61 -13.14
C GLU A 261 13.13 -8.12 -11.68
N ASP A 262 12.87 -6.83 -11.44
CA ASP A 262 12.84 -6.24 -10.10
C ASP A 262 11.44 -6.25 -9.48
N ALA A 263 10.39 -6.46 -10.30
CA ALA A 263 9.00 -6.23 -9.92
C ALA A 263 8.50 -7.14 -8.77
N ASP A 264 9.07 -8.33 -8.65
CA ASP A 264 8.76 -9.32 -7.62
C ASP A 264 9.94 -9.58 -6.66
N SER A 265 10.93 -8.69 -6.64
CA SER A 265 12.15 -8.87 -5.84
C SER A 265 11.90 -9.08 -4.34
N GLY A 266 10.76 -8.63 -3.81
CA GLY A 266 10.30 -8.91 -2.45
C GLY A 266 9.63 -10.27 -2.28
N ASN A 267 8.95 -10.80 -3.30
CA ASN A 267 8.15 -12.03 -3.22
C ASN A 267 8.95 -13.22 -2.65
N LYS A 268 10.22 -13.35 -3.06
CA LYS A 268 11.12 -14.44 -2.65
C LYS A 268 11.40 -14.50 -1.15
N LEU A 269 11.10 -13.45 -0.39
CA LEU A 269 11.29 -13.40 1.06
C LEU A 269 10.15 -14.09 1.84
N TRP A 270 9.06 -14.42 1.15
CA TRP A 270 7.94 -15.16 1.73
C TRP A 270 7.83 -16.53 1.06
N GLU A 271 8.82 -17.38 1.33
CA GLU A 271 8.93 -18.71 0.73
C GLU A 271 7.67 -19.54 0.98
N GLY A 272 7.20 -20.21 -0.08
CA GLY A 272 5.99 -21.03 -0.05
C GLY A 272 4.67 -20.24 -0.11
N HIS A 273 4.70 -18.91 -0.05
CA HIS A 273 3.48 -18.10 -0.22
C HIS A 273 2.98 -18.17 -1.67
N LYS A 274 1.69 -18.48 -1.82
CA LYS A 274 1.01 -18.42 -3.12
C LYS A 274 0.38 -17.06 -3.30
N TRP A 275 1.00 -16.21 -4.10
CA TRP A 275 0.45 -14.91 -4.48
C TRP A 275 -0.79 -15.09 -5.35
N LYS A 276 -1.85 -14.34 -5.04
CA LYS A 276 -3.13 -14.46 -5.75
C LYS A 276 -3.09 -13.70 -7.07
N THR A 277 -3.60 -14.33 -8.10
CA THR A 277 -3.79 -13.74 -9.43
C THR A 277 -5.01 -12.82 -9.47
N VAL A 278 -5.10 -11.96 -10.50
CA VAL A 278 -6.29 -11.12 -10.74
C VAL A 278 -7.54 -11.98 -10.87
N LYS A 279 -7.43 -13.11 -11.58
CA LYS A 279 -8.51 -14.05 -11.79
C LYS A 279 -9.04 -14.63 -10.48
N GLU A 280 -8.15 -15.09 -9.59
CA GLU A 280 -8.52 -15.68 -8.30
C GLU A 280 -9.18 -14.66 -7.36
N VAL A 281 -8.68 -13.42 -7.29
CA VAL A 281 -9.23 -12.41 -6.37
C VAL A 281 -10.56 -11.86 -6.85
N LEU A 282 -10.74 -11.67 -8.16
CA LEU A 282 -11.96 -11.09 -8.73
C LEU A 282 -13.03 -12.13 -9.10
N GLY A 283 -12.72 -13.42 -9.00
CA GLY A 283 -13.65 -14.51 -9.35
C GLY A 283 -14.00 -14.52 -10.85
N LEU A 284 -13.00 -14.26 -11.70
CA LEU A 284 -13.13 -14.25 -13.17
C LEU A 284 -12.71 -15.59 -13.79
#